data_AF-A0A2V6B8T1-F1
#
_entry.id   AF-A0A2V6B8T1-F1
#
_cell.length_a   1.000
_cell.length_b   1.000
_cell.length_c   1.000
_cell.angle_alpha   90.00
_cell.angle_beta   90.00
_cell.angle_gamma   90.00
#
_symmetry.space_group_name_H-M   'P 1'
#
loop_
_entity.id
_entity.type
_entity.pdbx_description
1 polymer ?
#
loop_
_entity_poly.entity_id
_entity_poly.type
_entity_poly.pdbx_seq_one_letter_code
_entity_poly.pdbx_strand_id
1 'polypeptide(L)'
;SDTVVARPIDFVNGLNSHDRLEIYEPLWLTAEAKPEHIARRDSFWSGVVLYREKRWAEAYSEFQKARGSEEDDDPPLQFYLRRLEPLLLQLTESPAE
;
A
#
# COMPACT_ATOMS: atom_id res chain seq x y z
N SER A 1 -19.81 -9.73 -17.55
CA SER A 1 -18.39 -9.37 -17.38
C SER A 1 -18.29 -8.93 -15.94
N ASP A 2 -17.67 -9.75 -15.11
CA ASP A 2 -17.65 -9.52 -13.67
C ASP A 2 -16.47 -8.59 -13.38
N THR A 3 -16.78 -7.34 -13.08
CA THR A 3 -15.77 -6.32 -12.78
C THR A 3 -15.20 -6.60 -11.39
N VAL A 4 -13.88 -6.52 -11.24
CA VAL A 4 -13.19 -6.73 -9.96
C VAL A 4 -12.74 -5.42 -9.35
N VAL A 5 -12.74 -5.35 -8.03
CA VAL A 5 -11.94 -4.38 -7.29
C VAL A 5 -10.55 -4.96 -7.18
N ALA A 6 -9.57 -4.27 -7.77
CA ALA A 6 -8.16 -4.59 -7.67
C ALA A 6 -7.40 -3.44 -7.02
N ARG A 7 -6.26 -3.70 -6.40
CA ARG A 7 -5.32 -2.65 -5.98
C ARG A 7 -3.97 -2.81 -6.65
N PRO A 8 -3.30 -1.70 -6.98
CA PRO A 8 -1.89 -1.73 -7.33
C PRO A 8 -1.04 -2.10 -6.11
N ILE A 9 -0.17 -3.09 -6.26
CA ILE A 9 0.75 -3.57 -5.21
C ILE A 9 2.18 -3.09 -5.38
N ASP A 10 2.56 -2.78 -6.62
CA ASP A 10 3.85 -2.19 -6.98
C ASP A 10 3.74 -1.62 -8.41
N PHE A 11 4.81 -1.02 -8.90
CA PHE A 11 4.97 -0.71 -10.31
C PHE A 11 6.42 -0.82 -10.75
N VAL A 12 6.61 -1.22 -12.00
CA VAL A 12 7.92 -1.26 -12.65
C VAL A 12 8.05 -0.10 -13.63
N ASN A 13 9.27 0.40 -13.77
CA ASN A 13 9.57 1.35 -14.85
C ASN A 13 9.56 0.56 -16.17
N GLY A 14 8.81 1.05 -17.14
CA GLY A 14 8.81 0.54 -18.51
C GLY A 14 10.10 0.90 -19.23
N LEU A 15 10.16 0.56 -20.52
CA LEU A 15 11.34 0.77 -21.37
C LEU A 15 11.67 2.26 -21.58
N ASN A 16 10.70 3.16 -21.34
CA ASN A 16 10.88 4.61 -21.34
C ASN A 16 10.66 5.18 -19.93
N SER A 17 11.34 6.28 -19.58
CA SER A 17 11.28 6.93 -18.27
C SER A 17 9.89 7.40 -17.82
N HIS A 18 8.94 7.46 -18.74
CA HIS A 18 7.57 7.91 -18.49
C HIS A 18 6.54 6.78 -18.38
N ASP A 19 6.90 5.55 -18.78
CA ASP A 19 5.99 4.41 -18.70
C ASP A 19 6.12 3.77 -17.32
N ARG A 20 5.06 3.82 -16.50
CA ARG A 20 4.95 3.04 -15.27
C ARG A 20 3.94 1.94 -15.48
N LEU A 21 4.39 0.70 -15.33
CA LEU A 21 3.51 -0.46 -15.40
C LEU A 21 3.16 -0.86 -13.98
N GLU A 22 1.93 -0.57 -13.57
CA GLU A 22 1.39 -0.96 -12.28
C GLU A 22 1.05 -2.45 -12.27
N ILE A 23 1.48 -3.12 -11.20
CA ILE A 23 1.17 -4.52 -10.92
C ILE A 23 -0.04 -4.51 -9.99
N TYR A 24 -1.08 -5.22 -10.38
CA TYR A 24 -2.34 -5.26 -9.65
C TYR A 24 -2.58 -6.63 -9.03
N GLU A 25 -3.25 -6.64 -7.87
CA GLU A 25 -3.90 -7.83 -7.34
C GLU A 25 -5.43 -7.64 -7.30
N PRO A 26 -6.22 -8.62 -7.79
CA PRO A 26 -7.66 -8.65 -7.57
C PRO A 26 -7.99 -8.95 -6.12
N LEU A 27 -8.97 -8.27 -5.54
CA LEU A 27 -9.36 -8.43 -4.15
C LEU A 27 -10.79 -8.94 -3.99
N TRP A 28 -11.74 -8.34 -4.71
CA TRP A 28 -13.17 -8.68 -4.61
C TRP A 28 -13.87 -8.56 -5.95
N LEU A 29 -15.00 -9.26 -6.10
CA LEU A 29 -15.98 -8.89 -7.11
C LEU A 29 -16.58 -7.53 -6.74
N THR A 30 -16.82 -6.66 -7.72
CA THR A 30 -17.37 -5.31 -7.47
C THR A 30 -18.72 -5.37 -6.77
N ALA A 31 -19.52 -6.39 -7.04
CA ALA A 31 -20.82 -6.60 -6.40
C ALA A 31 -20.71 -6.96 -4.90
N GLU A 32 -19.56 -7.43 -4.44
CA GLU A 32 -19.31 -7.88 -3.06
C GLU A 32 -18.49 -6.86 -2.26
N ALA A 33 -17.90 -5.87 -2.94
CA ALA A 33 -17.07 -4.86 -2.32
C ALA A 33 -17.90 -3.86 -1.52
N LYS A 34 -17.61 -3.77 -0.22
CA LYS A 34 -18.20 -2.76 0.67
C LYS A 34 -17.39 -1.46 0.62
N PRO A 35 -17.97 -0.30 1.02
CA PRO A 35 -17.24 0.96 1.08
C PRO A 35 -15.94 0.89 1.88
N GLU A 36 -15.90 0.10 2.96
CA GLU A 36 -14.70 -0.09 3.77
C GLU A 36 -13.59 -0.81 3.00
N HIS A 37 -13.94 -1.77 2.13
CA HIS A 37 -12.97 -2.44 1.27
C HIS A 37 -12.35 -1.46 0.26
N ILE A 38 -13.16 -0.56 -0.30
CA ILE A 38 -12.69 0.49 -1.20
C ILE A 38 -11.77 1.47 -0.47
N ALA A 39 -12.13 1.90 0.74
CA ALA A 39 -11.30 2.80 1.54
C ALA A 39 -9.95 2.18 1.92
N ARG A 40 -9.92 0.88 2.27
CA ARG A 40 -8.68 0.14 2.55
C ARG A 40 -7.80 0.02 1.31
N ARG A 41 -8.41 -0.28 0.15
CA ARG A 41 -7.73 -0.31 -1.15
C ARG A 41 -7.03 1.02 -1.45
N ASP A 42 -7.73 2.13 -1.25
CA ASP A 42 -7.22 3.47 -1.54
C ASP A 42 -6.13 3.91 -0.56
N SER A 43 -6.30 3.57 0.72
CA SER A 43 -5.27 3.80 1.75
C SER A 43 -4.00 2.99 1.43
N PHE A 44 -4.16 1.72 1.03
CA PHE A 44 -3.02 0.88 0.65
C PHE A 44 -2.24 1.52 -0.51
N TRP A 45 -2.93 1.93 -1.58
CA TRP A 45 -2.25 2.52 -2.72
C TRP A 45 -1.54 3.84 -2.37
N SER A 46 -2.19 4.68 -1.56
CA SER A 46 -1.58 5.90 -1.03
C SER A 46 -0.28 5.58 -0.27
N GLY A 47 -0.30 4.52 0.55
CA GLY A 47 0.89 4.00 1.25
C GLY A 47 2.01 3.60 0.30
N VAL A 48 1.71 2.88 -0.80
CA VAL A 48 2.71 2.47 -1.80
C VAL A 48 3.37 3.67 -2.48
N VAL A 49 2.58 4.67 -2.87
CA VAL A 49 3.10 5.90 -3.48
C VAL A 49 4.03 6.62 -2.50
N LEU A 50 3.58 6.86 -1.27
CA LEU A 50 4.36 7.53 -0.22
C LEU A 50 5.65 6.77 0.13
N TYR A 51 5.58 5.44 0.18
CA TYR A 51 6.74 4.59 0.42
C TYR A 51 7.80 4.80 -0.66
N ARG A 52 7.42 4.86 -1.93
CA ARG A 52 8.37 5.09 -3.02
C ARG A 52 8.91 6.52 -3.08
N GLU A 53 8.16 7.48 -2.55
CA GLU A 53 8.61 8.86 -2.30
C GLU A 53 9.51 9.01 -1.07
N LYS A 54 9.77 7.92 -0.33
CA LYS A 54 10.55 7.92 0.92
C LYS A 54 9.91 8.69 2.08
N ARG A 55 8.60 8.90 2.03
CA ARG A 55 7.82 9.56 3.09
C ARG A 55 7.36 8.53 4.12
N TRP A 56 8.32 8.00 4.87
CA TRP A 56 8.14 6.78 5.68
C TRP A 56 7.01 6.85 6.71
N ALA A 57 6.93 7.94 7.48
CA ALA A 57 5.90 8.12 8.51
C ALA A 57 4.49 8.18 7.92
N GLU A 58 4.32 8.90 6.82
CA GLU A 58 3.04 9.05 6.13
C GLU A 58 2.64 7.73 5.46
N ALA A 59 3.58 7.06 4.79
CA ALA A 59 3.36 5.73 4.21
C ALA A 59 2.88 4.74 5.27
N TYR A 60 3.53 4.72 6.44
CA TYR A 60 3.12 3.85 7.54
C TYR A 60 1.70 4.16 8.03
N SER A 61 1.35 5.43 8.18
CA SER A 61 -0.01 5.83 8.58
C SER A 61 -1.07 5.33 7.59
N GLU A 62 -0.83 5.47 6.29
CA GLU A 62 -1.75 4.97 5.26
C GLU A 62 -1.84 3.43 5.26
N PHE A 63 -0.72 2.72 5.46
CA PHE A 63 -0.74 1.27 5.61
C PHE A 63 -1.47 0.80 6.86
N GLN A 64 -1.44 1.54 7.96
CA GLN A 64 -2.25 1.23 9.15
C GLN A 64 -3.75 1.36 8.87
N LYS A 65 -4.17 2.38 8.11
CA LYS A 65 -5.58 2.54 7.67
C LYS A 65 -6.03 1.43 6.72
N ALA A 66 -5.09 0.89 5.94
CA ALA A 66 -5.36 -0.21 5.01
C ALA A 66 -5.58 -1.57 5.69
N ARG A 67 -5.28 -1.71 6.99
CA ARG A 67 -5.39 -2.99 7.70
C ARG A 67 -6.83 -3.53 7.70
N GLY A 68 -6.91 -4.82 7.47
CA GLY A 68 -8.12 -5.64 7.60
C GLY A 68 -8.53 -5.87 9.06
N SER A 69 -9.44 -6.81 9.28
CA SER A 69 -9.57 -7.39 10.63
C SER A 69 -8.29 -8.16 11.00
N GLU A 70 -8.11 -8.53 12.27
CA GLU A 70 -6.93 -9.32 12.70
C GLU A 70 -6.86 -10.71 12.03
N GLU A 71 -7.98 -11.20 11.48
CA GLU A 71 -8.07 -12.47 10.76
C GLU A 71 -7.72 -12.34 9.27
N ASP A 72 -7.69 -11.13 8.72
CA ASP A 72 -7.34 -10.86 7.33
C ASP A 72 -5.81 -10.83 7.18
N ASP A 73 -5.21 -11.94 6.73
CA ASP A 73 -3.81 -11.93 6.30
C ASP A 73 -3.67 -11.16 4.98
N ASP A 74 -2.82 -10.14 4.98
CA ASP A 74 -2.56 -9.27 3.83
C ASP A 74 -1.05 -9.25 3.53
N PRO A 75 -0.53 -10.23 2.77
CA PRO A 75 0.90 -10.36 2.55
C PRO A 75 1.56 -9.14 1.89
N PRO A 76 0.96 -8.48 0.88
CA PRO A 76 1.48 -7.21 0.34
C PRO A 76 1.57 -6.11 1.40
N LEU A 77 0.57 -5.96 2.27
CA LEU A 77 0.61 -4.97 3.35
C LEU A 77 1.72 -5.29 4.37
N GLN A 78 1.83 -6.54 4.78
CA GLN A 78 2.88 -7.00 5.70
C GLN A 78 4.29 -6.86 5.10
N PHE A 79 4.43 -6.94 3.77
CA PHE A 79 5.69 -6.69 3.08
C PHE A 79 6.17 -5.24 3.27
N TYR A 80 5.27 -4.26 3.16
CA TYR A 80 5.61 -2.85 3.33
C TYR A 80 5.83 -2.50 4.80
N LEU A 81 4.95 -2.96 5.70
CA LEU A 81 5.04 -2.69 7.14
C LEU A 81 6.39 -3.15 7.73
N ARG A 82 6.82 -4.37 7.43
CA ARG A 82 8.11 -4.91 7.91
C ARG A 82 9.33 -4.09 7.45
N ARG A 83 9.24 -3.43 6.30
CA ARG A 83 10.32 -2.56 5.80
C ARG A 83 10.30 -1.18 6.44
N LEU A 84 9.11 -0.69 6.79
CA LEU A 84 8.94 0.60 7.45
C LEU A 84 9.33 0.56 8.92
N GLU A 85 9.08 -0.54 9.62
CA GLU A 85 9.41 -0.72 11.05
C GLU A 85 10.83 -0.22 11.41
N PRO A 86 11.93 -0.70 10.80
CA PRO A 86 13.27 -0.22 11.13
C PRO A 86 13.52 1.24 10.72
N LEU A 87 12.89 1.74 9.65
CA LEU A 87 13.06 3.11 9.17
C LEU A 87 12.41 4.13 10.11
N LEU A 88 11.28 3.76 10.71
CA LEU A 88 10.59 4.59 11.68
C LEU A 88 11.36 4.68 13.00
N LEU A 89 11.95 3.56 13.46
CA LEU A 89 12.83 3.54 14.64
C LEU A 89 14.01 4.52 14.47
N GLN A 90 14.66 4.48 13.31
CA GLN A 90 15.76 5.41 13.00
C GLN A 90 15.32 6.88 13.02
N LEU A 91 14.11 7.20 12.54
CA LEU A 91 13.56 8.57 12.59
C LEU A 91 13.29 9.04 14.03
N THR A 92 12.92 8.12 14.93
CA THR A 92 12.71 8.46 16.35
C THR A 92 14.01 8.58 17.13
N GLU A 93 15.08 7.90 16.68
CA GLU A 93 16.40 7.90 17.33
C GLU A 93 17.34 8.99 16.80
N SER A 94 17.09 9.52 15.60
CA SER A 94 17.83 10.65 15.02
C SER A 94 16.94 11.90 14.99
N PRO A 95 16.79 12.66 16.10
CA PRO A 95 16.20 13.98 16.00
C PRO A 95 17.12 14.82 15.12
N ALA A 96 16.56 15.43 14.08
CA ALA A 96 17.27 16.29 13.14
C ALA A 96 18.26 17.22 13.88
N GLU A 97 19.53 17.23 13.45
CA GLU A 97 20.48 18.28 13.81
C GLU A 97 20.03 19.65 13.30
#